data_AF-A0A7V9F0S0-F1
#
_entry.id   AF-A0A7V9F0S0-F1
#
_cell.length_a   1.000
_cell.length_b   1.000
_cell.length_c   1.000
_cell.angle_alpha   90.00
_cell.angle_beta   90.00
_cell.angle_gamma   90.00
#
_symmetry.space_group_name_H-M   'P 1'
#
loop_
_entity.id
_entity.type
_entity.pdbx_description
1 polymer ?
#
loop_
_entity_poly.entity_id
_entity_poly.type
_entity_poly.pdbx_seq_one_letter_code
_entity_poly.pdbx_strand_id
1 'polypeptide(L)'
;MTTSGATPTAASTWPSGCSSASGSPPHDAGRYRRNRLVKLGKRSVRDLDLQGGERVLVRVDFNVPLDGGQVTDDARIKAALPTLELLREQGARLVLCSHLGRPKEREPETSLKPASERLGELIDAPVVQADAVVGDEVRAEAEELEPGGMLMLENTRWEGGETENDAELSRELASLADFYVNDAFGAAHRAHASSAGVAEHLPSAAGLLLEREVVTLRKIVEEPERPLVVILGGAKVSDKVALIDRFLDVADAILIGGAMCFSFFRAQDKPTGDSLVEEEGIELARSA
;
A
#
# COMPACT_ATOMS: atom_id res chain seq x y z
N MET A 1 59.44 4.00 12.58
CA MET A 1 58.92 5.24 13.20
C MET A 1 57.40 5.13 13.13
N THR A 2 56.70 4.33 13.94
CA THR A 2 56.38 4.48 15.38
C THR A 2 56.03 5.91 15.80
N THR A 3 54.74 6.16 15.98
CA THR A 3 54.02 6.77 17.15
C THR A 3 52.59 7.08 16.67
N SER A 4 51.51 6.41 17.07
CA SER A 4 50.88 6.31 18.40
C SER A 4 50.61 7.68 19.03
N GLY A 5 49.33 8.05 19.12
CA GLY A 5 48.86 9.25 19.82
C GLY A 5 47.35 9.24 20.00
N ALA A 6 46.85 8.32 20.83
CA ALA A 6 45.54 8.45 21.45
C ALA A 6 45.67 9.33 22.71
N THR A 7 44.70 10.23 22.91
CA THR A 7 44.49 10.95 24.18
C THR A 7 42.99 11.14 24.41
N PRO A 8 42.53 11.26 25.68
CA PRO A 8 41.40 10.50 26.19
C PRO A 8 40.22 11.37 26.63
N THR A 9 39.14 10.65 26.95
CA THR A 9 37.94 10.97 27.72
C THR A 9 38.01 12.16 28.68
N ALA A 10 37.03 13.07 28.58
CA ALA A 10 36.62 13.95 29.67
C ALA A 10 35.32 13.42 30.27
N ALA A 11 35.40 13.02 31.54
CA ALA A 11 34.27 12.62 32.37
C ALA A 11 33.48 13.87 32.80
N SER A 12 32.18 13.91 32.54
CA SER A 12 31.27 14.86 33.18
C SER A 12 30.84 14.30 34.53
N THR A 13 31.18 15.05 35.57
CA THR A 13 30.82 14.80 36.96
C THR A 13 29.33 15.08 37.18
N TRP A 14 28.60 14.07 37.63
CA TRP A 14 27.23 14.21 38.15
C TRP A 14 27.29 14.59 39.64
N PRO A 15 26.60 15.63 40.10
CA PRO A 15 26.45 15.86 41.53
C PRO A 15 25.51 14.81 42.12
N SER A 16 26.03 14.06 43.10
CA SER A 16 25.27 13.17 43.96
C SER A 16 24.54 14.00 45.02
N GLY A 17 23.21 13.96 45.03
CA GLY A 17 22.40 14.64 46.04
C GLY A 17 20.98 14.11 46.07
N CYS A 18 20.78 13.04 46.85
CA CYS A 18 19.48 12.43 47.11
C CYS A 18 18.78 13.22 48.24
N SER A 19 17.52 13.62 48.06
CA SER A 19 16.58 13.72 49.18
C SER A 19 15.18 13.36 48.72
N SER A 20 14.60 12.40 49.44
CA SER A 20 13.30 11.80 49.23
C SER A 20 12.17 12.77 49.63
N ALA A 21 11.25 13.02 48.71
CA ALA A 21 9.91 13.52 49.02
C ALA A 21 8.88 12.58 48.37
N SER A 22 8.30 11.75 49.23
CA SER A 22 7.17 10.87 48.95
C SER A 22 5.91 11.68 48.66
N GLY A 23 5.31 11.46 47.50
CA GLY A 23 4.01 12.01 47.13
C GLY A 23 3.55 11.40 45.81
N SER A 24 3.02 10.19 45.86
CA SER A 24 2.36 9.56 44.73
C SER A 24 1.13 10.40 44.34
N PRO A 25 1.00 10.89 43.08
CA PRO A 25 -0.26 11.47 42.65
C PRO A 25 -1.32 10.35 42.61
N PRO A 26 -2.58 10.66 42.91
CA PRO A 26 -3.64 9.66 42.91
C PRO A 26 -3.77 9.07 41.50
N HIS A 27 -3.72 7.74 41.42
CA HIS A 27 -4.12 6.98 40.26
C HIS A 27 -5.59 7.29 39.96
N ASP A 28 -5.85 8.13 38.96
CA ASP A 28 -7.18 8.29 38.37
C ASP A 28 -7.52 7.03 37.58
N ALA A 29 -7.94 6.00 38.31
CA ALA A 29 -8.52 4.77 37.79
C ALA A 29 -9.94 5.09 37.25
N GLY A 30 -10.01 5.78 36.12
CA GLY A 30 -11.28 6.40 35.73
C GLY A 30 -11.47 6.77 34.27
N ARG A 31 -10.65 6.33 33.31
CA ARG A 31 -10.93 6.55 31.88
C ARG A 31 -10.11 5.68 30.91
N TYR A 32 -10.09 4.36 31.11
CA TYR A 32 -9.85 3.48 29.96
C TYR A 32 -11.06 3.60 29.04
N ARG A 33 -11.01 4.56 28.10
CA ARG A 33 -11.88 4.56 26.93
C ARG A 33 -11.72 3.18 26.32
N ARG A 34 -12.80 2.39 26.28
CA ARG A 34 -12.84 1.11 25.59
C ARG A 34 -12.27 1.35 24.20
N ASN A 35 -11.12 0.73 23.91
CA ASN A 35 -10.46 0.79 22.62
C ASN A 35 -11.49 0.31 21.60
N ARG A 36 -12.14 1.25 20.91
CA ARG A 36 -13.14 0.91 19.90
C ARG A 36 -12.29 0.46 18.72
N LEU A 37 -12.10 -0.86 18.58
CA LEU A 37 -11.38 -1.44 17.44
C LEU A 37 -11.83 -0.72 16.17
N VAL A 38 -10.92 0.05 15.57
CA VAL A 38 -11.15 0.68 14.27
C VAL A 38 -11.31 -0.47 13.28
N LYS A 39 -12.55 -0.67 12.84
CA LYS A 39 -12.93 -1.73 11.89
C LYS A 39 -12.91 -1.18 10.48
N LEU A 40 -12.65 -2.05 9.51
CA LEU A 40 -12.68 -1.73 8.09
C LEU A 40 -14.00 -1.08 7.66
N GLY A 41 -15.14 -1.55 8.19
CA GLY A 41 -16.48 -1.07 7.81
C GLY A 41 -16.94 -1.59 6.43
N LYS A 42 -16.24 -2.59 5.89
CA LYS A 42 -16.55 -3.35 4.66
C LYS A 42 -16.33 -4.83 4.96
N ARG A 43 -16.77 -5.71 4.05
CA ARG A 43 -16.45 -7.15 4.10
C ARG A 43 -14.94 -7.35 3.97
N SER A 44 -14.37 -8.16 4.85
CA SER A 44 -13.03 -8.74 4.71
C SER A 44 -13.14 -10.03 3.91
N VAL A 45 -12.04 -10.48 3.31
CA VAL A 45 -11.93 -11.80 2.67
C VAL A 45 -12.33 -12.93 3.62
N ARG A 46 -12.17 -12.73 4.93
CA ARG A 46 -12.61 -13.68 5.98
C ARG A 46 -14.14 -13.80 6.10
N ASP A 47 -14.89 -12.84 5.55
CA ASP A 47 -16.35 -12.83 5.56
C ASP A 47 -16.94 -13.48 4.29
N LEU A 48 -16.10 -13.96 3.37
CA LEU A 48 -16.55 -14.71 2.20
C LEU A 48 -16.91 -16.15 2.61
N ASP A 49 -18.10 -16.59 2.25
CA ASP A 49 -18.61 -17.93 2.53
C ASP A 49 -18.19 -18.90 1.42
N LEU A 50 -16.88 -19.18 1.34
CA LEU A 50 -16.29 -20.11 0.38
C LEU A 50 -16.48 -21.55 0.87
N GLN A 51 -17.11 -22.39 0.05
CA GLN A 51 -17.31 -23.82 0.31
C GLN A 51 -16.17 -24.68 -0.26
N GLY A 52 -15.28 -24.08 -1.04
CA GLY A 52 -14.17 -24.74 -1.74
C GLY A 52 -14.52 -24.99 -3.20
N GLY A 53 -13.54 -24.75 -4.08
CA GLY A 53 -13.71 -24.87 -5.52
C GLY A 53 -14.37 -23.68 -6.20
N GLU A 54 -14.80 -22.63 -5.49
CA GLU A 54 -15.22 -21.39 -6.15
C GLU A 54 -14.04 -20.65 -6.77
N ARG A 55 -14.29 -19.96 -7.87
CA ARG A 55 -13.30 -19.09 -8.51
C ARG A 55 -13.35 -17.72 -7.86
N VAL A 56 -12.18 -17.21 -7.49
CA VAL A 56 -12.05 -15.90 -6.86
C VAL A 56 -11.13 -15.04 -7.72
N LEU A 57 -11.67 -13.95 -8.27
CA LEU A 57 -10.86 -12.93 -8.92
C LEU A 57 -10.21 -12.07 -7.83
N VAL A 58 -8.88 -12.06 -7.79
CA VAL A 58 -8.10 -11.30 -6.81
C VAL A 58 -7.33 -10.18 -7.50
N ARG A 59 -7.69 -8.94 -7.20
CA ARG A 59 -6.93 -7.76 -7.64
C ARG A 59 -5.76 -7.53 -6.69
N VAL A 60 -4.54 -7.75 -7.18
CA VAL A 60 -3.29 -7.56 -6.43
C VAL A 60 -2.49 -6.38 -6.99
N ASP A 61 -1.56 -5.84 -6.20
CA ASP A 61 -0.63 -4.79 -6.65
C ASP A 61 0.74 -5.39 -6.96
N PHE A 62 0.91 -5.99 -8.14
CA PHE A 62 2.20 -6.49 -8.63
C PHE A 62 2.90 -5.49 -9.56
N ASN A 63 2.68 -4.19 -9.35
CA ASN A 63 3.44 -3.15 -10.05
C ASN A 63 4.84 -3.03 -9.40
N VAL A 64 5.70 -4.01 -9.69
CA VAL A 64 7.05 -4.18 -9.15
C VAL A 64 8.12 -3.66 -10.13
N PRO A 65 9.28 -3.19 -9.64
CA PRO A 65 10.38 -2.81 -10.51
C PRO A 65 11.01 -4.05 -11.17
N LEU A 66 11.20 -3.98 -12.49
CA LEU A 66 11.88 -5.00 -13.28
C LEU A 66 13.24 -4.51 -13.77
N ASP A 67 14.22 -5.41 -13.80
CA ASP A 67 15.51 -5.24 -14.48
C ASP A 67 15.82 -6.49 -15.29
N GLY A 68 16.04 -6.34 -16.60
CA GLY A 68 16.28 -7.47 -17.51
C GLY A 68 15.19 -8.57 -17.48
N GLY A 69 13.94 -8.21 -17.19
CA GLY A 69 12.84 -9.16 -17.05
C GLY A 69 12.79 -9.89 -15.71
N GLN A 70 13.56 -9.47 -14.71
CA GLN A 70 13.56 -10.03 -13.36
C GLN A 70 13.04 -9.03 -12.33
N VAL A 71 12.32 -9.52 -11.33
CA VAL A 71 11.83 -8.70 -10.21
C VAL A 71 12.99 -8.30 -9.30
N THR A 72 13.23 -7.00 -9.15
CA THR A 72 14.32 -6.48 -8.29
C THR A 72 13.87 -6.18 -6.85
N ASP A 73 12.58 -5.93 -6.66
CA ASP A 73 11.94 -5.77 -5.35
C ASP A 73 10.58 -6.49 -5.34
N ASP A 74 10.50 -7.54 -4.54
CA ASP A 74 9.32 -8.41 -4.42
C ASP A 74 8.42 -8.05 -3.23
N ALA A 75 8.65 -6.91 -2.56
CA ALA A 75 7.90 -6.51 -1.37
C ALA A 75 6.38 -6.47 -1.61
N ARG A 76 5.94 -6.03 -2.80
CA ARG A 76 4.51 -6.00 -3.13
C ARG A 76 3.92 -7.39 -3.35
N ILE A 77 4.68 -8.32 -3.93
CA ILE A 77 4.24 -9.71 -4.12
C ILE A 77 4.10 -10.37 -2.75
N LYS A 78 5.11 -10.23 -1.89
CA LYS A 78 5.09 -10.72 -0.50
C LYS A 78 3.92 -10.17 0.31
N ALA A 79 3.56 -8.90 0.10
CA ALA A 79 2.46 -8.27 0.81
C ALA A 79 1.08 -8.89 0.49
N ALA A 80 0.91 -9.48 -0.70
CA ALA A 80 -0.33 -10.15 -1.10
C ALA A 80 -0.42 -11.62 -0.65
N LEU A 81 0.71 -12.27 -0.34
CA LEU A 81 0.77 -13.70 0.03
C LEU A 81 -0.25 -14.09 1.11
N PRO A 82 -0.44 -13.33 2.22
CA PRO A 82 -1.38 -13.73 3.25
C PRO A 82 -2.83 -13.87 2.75
N THR A 83 -3.25 -13.04 1.80
CA THR A 83 -4.59 -13.14 1.20
C THR A 83 -4.68 -14.34 0.26
N LEU A 84 -3.64 -14.57 -0.53
CA LEU A 84 -3.59 -15.68 -1.49
C LEU A 84 -3.55 -17.04 -0.77
N GLU A 85 -2.69 -17.18 0.23
CA GLU A 85 -2.57 -18.39 1.05
C GLU A 85 -3.90 -18.72 1.75
N LEU A 86 -4.54 -17.72 2.38
CA LEU A 86 -5.84 -17.91 3.01
C LEU A 86 -6.90 -18.47 2.06
N LEU A 87 -7.01 -17.89 0.85
CA LEU A 87 -7.97 -18.34 -0.14
C LEU A 87 -7.63 -19.75 -0.67
N ARG A 88 -6.35 -20.05 -0.87
CA ARG A 88 -5.89 -21.38 -1.30
C ARG A 88 -6.14 -22.45 -0.24
N GLU A 89 -5.90 -22.15 1.03
CA GLU A 89 -6.21 -23.04 2.16
C GLU A 89 -7.71 -23.34 2.25
N GLN A 90 -8.56 -22.41 1.83
CA GLN A 90 -10.01 -22.60 1.69
C GLN A 90 -10.41 -23.35 0.40
N GLY A 91 -9.44 -23.78 -0.42
CA GLY A 91 -9.69 -24.53 -1.65
C GLY A 91 -10.21 -23.69 -2.81
N ALA A 92 -10.10 -22.36 -2.75
CA ALA A 92 -10.51 -21.48 -3.85
C ALA A 92 -9.58 -21.63 -5.06
N ARG A 93 -10.12 -21.38 -6.25
CA ARG A 93 -9.38 -21.30 -7.52
C ARG A 93 -9.11 -19.84 -7.82
N LEU A 94 -7.86 -19.41 -7.84
CA LEU A 94 -7.54 -17.99 -7.88
C LEU A 94 -7.26 -17.52 -9.29
N VAL A 95 -7.99 -16.49 -9.72
CA VAL A 95 -7.68 -15.72 -10.93
C VAL A 95 -7.10 -14.38 -10.47
N LEU A 96 -5.81 -14.14 -10.72
CA LEU A 96 -5.07 -12.99 -10.23
C LEU A 96 -4.99 -11.94 -11.34
N CYS A 97 -5.29 -10.68 -11.01
CA CYS A 97 -5.15 -9.58 -11.94
C CYS A 97 -4.34 -8.43 -11.31
N SER A 98 -3.41 -7.87 -12.08
CA SER A 98 -2.59 -6.73 -11.69
C SER A 98 -2.36 -5.80 -12.88
N HIS A 99 -1.78 -4.64 -12.62
CA HIS A 99 -1.16 -3.83 -13.65
C HIS A 99 0.35 -3.79 -13.42
N LEU A 100 1.10 -3.50 -14.48
CA LEU A 100 2.53 -3.21 -14.41
C LEU A 100 2.84 -1.98 -15.26
N GLY A 101 3.48 -0.98 -14.66
CA GLY A 101 3.81 0.27 -15.35
C GLY A 101 2.58 1.00 -15.91
N ARG A 102 2.80 1.78 -16.96
CA ARG A 102 1.76 2.52 -17.70
C ARG A 102 1.99 2.34 -19.20
N PRO A 103 1.86 1.10 -19.72
CA PRO A 103 2.06 0.84 -21.14
C PRO A 103 1.10 1.68 -21.98
N LYS A 104 1.56 2.07 -23.18
CA LYS A 104 0.69 2.65 -24.22
C LYS A 104 0.14 1.57 -25.15
N GLU A 105 0.92 0.51 -25.33
CA GLU A 105 0.62 -0.64 -26.18
C GLU A 105 1.00 -1.93 -25.46
N ARG A 106 0.67 -3.08 -26.04
CA ARG A 106 1.06 -4.38 -25.49
C ARG A 106 2.56 -4.61 -25.73
N GLU A 107 3.34 -4.45 -24.68
CA GLU A 107 4.81 -4.48 -24.70
C GLU A 107 5.33 -5.60 -23.77
N PRO A 108 6.23 -6.50 -24.24
CA PRO A 108 6.79 -7.58 -23.43
C PRO A 108 7.41 -7.13 -22.10
N GLU A 109 7.99 -5.93 -22.07
CA GLU A 109 8.62 -5.30 -20.90
C GLU A 109 7.62 -5.01 -19.77
N THR A 110 6.33 -4.97 -20.10
CA THR A 110 5.24 -4.73 -19.16
C THR A 110 4.38 -5.98 -18.90
N SER A 111 4.81 -7.16 -19.37
CA SER A 111 4.16 -8.44 -19.05
C SER A 111 4.22 -8.72 -17.55
N LEU A 112 3.19 -9.40 -17.04
CA LEU A 112 3.15 -9.86 -15.64
C LEU A 112 3.85 -11.19 -15.40
N LYS A 113 4.36 -11.84 -16.46
CA LYS A 113 5.05 -13.14 -16.36
C LYS A 113 6.20 -13.15 -15.32
N PRO A 114 7.10 -12.15 -15.24
CA PRO A 114 8.15 -12.14 -14.21
C PRO A 114 7.60 -12.10 -12.78
N ALA A 115 6.49 -11.38 -12.56
CA ALA A 115 5.85 -11.33 -11.26
C ALA A 115 5.12 -12.64 -10.93
N SER A 116 4.52 -13.29 -11.94
CA SER A 116 3.90 -14.62 -11.83
C SER A 116 4.90 -15.71 -11.45
N GLU A 117 6.05 -15.76 -12.14
CA GLU A 117 7.15 -16.68 -11.84
C GLU A 117 7.67 -16.46 -10.41
N ARG A 118 7.89 -15.20 -10.03
CA ARG A 118 8.34 -14.85 -8.67
C ARG A 118 7.30 -15.22 -7.60
N LEU A 119 6.01 -15.06 -7.88
CA LEU A 119 4.95 -15.51 -6.98
C LEU A 119 5.00 -17.03 -6.79
N GLY A 120 5.17 -17.79 -7.87
CA GLY A 120 5.27 -19.25 -7.82
C GLY A 120 6.43 -19.75 -6.96
N GLU A 121 7.59 -19.07 -7.04
CA GLU A 121 8.74 -19.34 -6.16
C GLU A 121 8.44 -19.04 -4.69
N LEU A 122 7.75 -17.93 -4.40
CA LEU A 122 7.48 -17.50 -3.03
C LEU A 122 6.45 -18.39 -2.31
N ILE A 123 5.48 -18.90 -3.05
CA ILE A 123 4.36 -19.69 -2.51
C ILE A 123 4.56 -21.20 -2.70
N ASP A 124 5.71 -21.60 -3.27
CA ASP A 124 6.10 -22.98 -3.58
C ASP A 124 4.99 -23.76 -4.32
N ALA A 125 4.40 -23.13 -5.34
CA ALA A 125 3.34 -23.74 -6.14
C ALA A 125 3.30 -23.17 -7.57
N PRO A 126 2.83 -23.94 -8.56
CA PRO A 126 2.69 -23.44 -9.92
C PRO A 126 1.66 -22.31 -9.99
N VAL A 127 2.01 -21.26 -10.74
CA VAL A 127 1.10 -20.20 -11.16
C VAL A 127 1.03 -20.27 -12.69
N VAL A 128 -0.15 -20.53 -13.22
CA VAL A 128 -0.38 -20.52 -14.68
C VAL A 128 -0.36 -19.07 -15.15
N GLN A 129 0.37 -18.76 -16.21
CA GLN A 129 0.37 -17.43 -16.81
C GLN A 129 -0.54 -17.46 -18.04
N ALA A 130 -1.60 -16.65 -18.02
CA ALA A 130 -2.46 -16.45 -19.19
C ALA A 130 -1.72 -15.62 -20.25
N ASP A 131 -2.07 -15.79 -21.53
CA ASP A 131 -1.54 -14.98 -22.64
C ASP A 131 -2.30 -13.65 -22.83
N ALA A 132 -3.43 -13.48 -22.14
CA ALA A 132 -4.30 -12.30 -22.24
C ALA A 132 -4.94 -11.91 -20.89
N VAL A 133 -5.66 -10.78 -20.88
CA VAL A 133 -6.41 -10.32 -19.71
C VAL A 133 -7.80 -10.96 -19.65
N VAL A 134 -8.43 -11.10 -20.82
CA VAL A 134 -9.79 -11.60 -21.02
C VAL A 134 -9.85 -12.34 -22.35
N GLY A 135 -10.88 -13.16 -22.54
CA GLY A 135 -11.10 -13.96 -23.74
C GLY A 135 -11.52 -15.39 -23.43
N ASP A 136 -11.91 -16.14 -24.46
CA ASP A 136 -12.41 -17.51 -24.29
C ASP A 136 -11.33 -18.48 -23.80
N GLU A 137 -10.08 -18.32 -24.24
CA GLU A 137 -8.94 -19.11 -23.75
C GLU A 137 -8.68 -18.86 -22.26
N VAL A 138 -8.67 -17.59 -21.83
CA VAL A 138 -8.52 -17.20 -20.42
C VAL A 138 -9.66 -17.77 -19.56
N ARG A 139 -10.90 -17.77 -20.08
CA ARG A 139 -12.04 -18.36 -19.38
C ARG A 139 -11.88 -19.87 -19.22
N ALA A 140 -11.44 -20.57 -20.27
CA ALA A 140 -11.17 -22.00 -20.21
C ALA A 140 -10.08 -22.33 -19.18
N GLU A 141 -8.97 -21.60 -19.19
CA GLU A 141 -7.89 -21.75 -18.20
C GLU A 141 -8.39 -21.54 -16.76
N ALA A 142 -9.25 -20.52 -16.54
CA ALA A 142 -9.84 -20.27 -15.23
C ALA A 142 -10.81 -21.37 -14.78
N GLU A 143 -11.51 -22.02 -15.72
CA GLU A 143 -12.40 -23.16 -15.45
C GLU A 143 -11.64 -24.45 -15.13
N GLU A 144 -10.50 -24.66 -15.79
CA GLU A 144 -9.62 -25.82 -15.64
C GLU A 144 -8.73 -25.77 -14.39
N LEU A 145 -8.68 -24.63 -13.68
CA LEU A 145 -7.96 -24.55 -12.42
C LEU A 145 -8.44 -25.62 -11.43
N GLU A 146 -7.49 -26.36 -10.87
CA GLU A 146 -7.74 -27.24 -9.74
C GLU A 146 -7.90 -26.42 -8.44
N PRO A 147 -8.59 -26.94 -7.41
CA PRO A 147 -8.69 -26.28 -6.11
C PRO A 147 -7.32 -25.87 -5.55
N GLY A 148 -7.17 -24.61 -5.15
CA GLY A 148 -5.90 -24.03 -4.72
C GLY A 148 -4.94 -23.66 -5.85
N GLY A 149 -5.33 -23.86 -7.11
CA GLY A 149 -4.62 -23.41 -8.30
C GLY A 149 -4.70 -21.90 -8.49
N MET A 150 -3.74 -21.35 -9.23
CA MET A 150 -3.63 -19.92 -9.52
C MET A 150 -3.39 -19.68 -11.00
N LEU A 151 -4.16 -18.77 -11.58
CA LEU A 151 -3.99 -18.20 -12.91
C LEU A 151 -3.64 -16.73 -12.78
N MET A 152 -2.52 -16.29 -13.34
CA MET A 152 -2.15 -14.88 -13.45
C MET A 152 -2.57 -14.37 -14.83
N LEU A 153 -3.50 -13.42 -14.85
CA LEU A 153 -3.87 -12.69 -16.06
C LEU A 153 -2.71 -11.80 -16.51
N GLU A 154 -2.67 -11.48 -17.81
CA GLU A 154 -1.72 -10.48 -18.30
C GLU A 154 -2.05 -9.07 -17.79
N ASN A 155 -1.16 -8.13 -18.08
CA ASN A 155 -1.25 -6.77 -17.59
C ASN A 155 -2.60 -6.11 -17.92
N THR A 156 -3.42 -5.84 -16.91
CA THR A 156 -4.76 -5.23 -17.09
C THR A 156 -4.73 -3.94 -17.91
N ARG A 157 -3.63 -3.18 -17.89
CA ARG A 157 -3.49 -1.95 -18.69
C ARG A 157 -3.17 -2.16 -20.17
N TRP A 158 -3.03 -3.41 -20.60
CA TRP A 158 -3.06 -3.76 -22.03
C TRP A 158 -4.46 -3.65 -22.63
N GLU A 159 -5.49 -3.63 -21.79
CA GLU A 159 -6.85 -3.29 -22.19
C GLU A 159 -7.08 -1.79 -22.05
N GLY A 160 -7.39 -1.11 -23.16
CA GLY A 160 -7.65 0.33 -23.16
C GLY A 160 -8.81 0.73 -22.24
N GLY A 161 -9.73 -0.21 -21.97
CA GLY A 161 -10.87 0.01 -21.05
C GLY A 161 -10.52 -0.01 -19.57
N GLU A 162 -9.32 -0.46 -19.16
CA GLU A 162 -8.97 -0.61 -17.74
C GLU A 162 -8.98 0.73 -17.00
N THR A 163 -8.34 1.77 -17.54
CA THR A 163 -8.27 3.08 -16.88
C THR A 163 -9.55 3.89 -17.00
N GLU A 164 -10.39 3.57 -17.98
CA GLU A 164 -11.68 4.23 -18.23
C GLU A 164 -12.84 3.60 -17.45
N ASN A 165 -12.56 2.58 -16.64
CA ASN A 165 -13.57 1.79 -15.94
C ASN A 165 -14.63 1.23 -16.90
N ASP A 166 -14.16 0.67 -18.02
CA ASP A 166 -15.04 0.18 -19.07
C ASP A 166 -15.96 -0.94 -18.56
N ALA A 167 -17.25 -0.83 -18.90
CA ALA A 167 -18.28 -1.71 -18.38
C ALA A 167 -18.25 -3.10 -19.07
N GLU A 168 -17.77 -3.20 -20.30
CA GLU A 168 -17.64 -4.49 -20.99
C GLU A 168 -16.47 -5.27 -20.40
N LEU A 169 -15.30 -4.64 -20.27
CA LEU A 169 -14.13 -5.24 -19.62
C LEU A 169 -14.43 -5.67 -18.18
N SER A 170 -15.18 -4.85 -17.43
CA SER A 170 -15.59 -5.18 -16.06
C SER A 170 -16.46 -6.45 -16.00
N ARG A 171 -17.37 -6.63 -16.97
CA ARG A 171 -18.20 -7.84 -17.07
C ARG A 171 -17.40 -9.05 -17.52
N GLU A 172 -16.46 -8.88 -18.44
CA GLU A 172 -15.60 -9.98 -18.88
C GLU A 172 -14.72 -10.49 -17.74
N LEU A 173 -14.07 -9.59 -16.99
CA LEU A 173 -13.34 -9.93 -15.77
C LEU A 173 -14.23 -10.61 -14.74
N ALA A 174 -15.44 -10.09 -14.54
CA ALA A 174 -16.41 -10.70 -13.62
C ALA A 174 -16.81 -12.12 -14.05
N SER A 175 -16.86 -12.40 -15.36
CA SER A 175 -17.23 -13.73 -15.87
C SER A 175 -16.21 -14.83 -15.54
N LEU A 176 -14.99 -14.45 -15.12
CA LEU A 176 -13.92 -15.39 -14.77
C LEU A 176 -14.06 -15.94 -13.34
N ALA A 177 -14.95 -15.40 -12.51
CA ALA A 177 -15.02 -15.72 -11.10
C ALA A 177 -16.43 -15.67 -10.51
N ASP A 178 -16.57 -16.27 -9.34
CA ASP A 178 -17.81 -16.27 -8.54
C ASP A 178 -17.75 -15.21 -7.43
N PHE A 179 -16.54 -14.86 -6.97
CA PHE A 179 -16.27 -13.82 -5.96
C PHE A 179 -15.15 -12.88 -6.41
N TYR A 180 -15.13 -11.68 -5.81
CA TYR A 180 -14.07 -10.70 -6.03
C TYR A 180 -13.39 -10.29 -4.72
N VAL A 181 -12.06 -10.27 -4.72
CA VAL A 181 -11.24 -9.79 -3.62
C VAL A 181 -10.34 -8.68 -4.13
N ASN A 182 -10.46 -7.48 -3.56
CA ASN A 182 -9.52 -6.39 -3.82
C ASN A 182 -8.47 -6.33 -2.73
N ASP A 183 -7.22 -6.62 -3.08
CA ASP A 183 -6.07 -6.52 -2.17
C ASP A 183 -5.04 -5.47 -2.63
N ALA A 184 -5.40 -4.62 -3.60
CA ALA A 184 -4.51 -3.64 -4.20
C ALA A 184 -4.74 -2.22 -3.64
N PHE A 185 -4.36 -1.96 -2.38
CA PHE A 185 -4.51 -0.64 -1.76
C PHE A 185 -3.88 0.49 -2.59
N GLY A 186 -2.69 0.26 -3.15
CA GLY A 186 -1.97 1.24 -3.98
C GLY A 186 -2.76 1.71 -5.21
N ALA A 187 -3.66 0.88 -5.73
CA ALA A 187 -4.53 1.21 -6.87
C ALA A 187 -5.97 1.59 -6.45
N ALA A 188 -6.34 1.40 -5.18
CA ALA A 188 -7.72 1.59 -4.70
C ALA A 188 -8.22 3.05 -4.77
N HIS A 189 -7.32 4.02 -4.94
CA HIS A 189 -7.67 5.43 -5.17
C HIS A 189 -8.19 5.72 -6.59
N ARG A 190 -8.23 4.71 -7.47
CA ARG A 190 -8.69 4.84 -8.87
C ARG A 190 -9.87 3.92 -9.12
N ALA A 191 -10.89 4.46 -9.80
CA ALA A 191 -11.99 3.68 -10.33
C ALA A 191 -11.58 3.11 -11.70
N HIS A 192 -11.08 1.89 -11.71
CA HIS A 192 -10.70 1.14 -12.92
C HIS A 192 -11.59 -0.10 -13.07
N ALA A 193 -11.58 -0.72 -14.26
CA ALA A 193 -12.38 -1.90 -14.54
C ALA A 193 -12.06 -3.06 -13.59
N SER A 194 -10.77 -3.36 -13.37
CA SER A 194 -10.33 -4.42 -12.45
C SER A 194 -10.39 -4.05 -10.95
N SER A 195 -10.83 -2.83 -10.60
CA SER A 195 -11.02 -2.39 -9.21
C SER A 195 -12.47 -2.08 -8.86
N ALA A 196 -13.01 -0.98 -9.38
CA ALA A 196 -14.35 -0.50 -9.06
C ALA A 196 -15.40 -1.21 -9.93
N GLY A 197 -15.17 -1.29 -11.25
CA GLY A 197 -16.16 -1.83 -12.19
C GLY A 197 -16.51 -3.29 -11.93
N VAL A 198 -15.51 -4.16 -11.80
CA VAL A 198 -15.73 -5.59 -11.53
C VAL A 198 -16.45 -5.85 -10.19
N ALA A 199 -16.23 -4.98 -9.19
CA ALA A 199 -16.85 -5.10 -7.87
C ALA A 199 -18.37 -4.83 -7.88
N GLU A 200 -18.90 -4.23 -8.94
CA GLU A 200 -20.35 -4.05 -9.14
C GLU A 200 -21.04 -5.33 -9.62
N HIS A 201 -20.28 -6.28 -10.17
CA HIS A 201 -20.80 -7.51 -10.77
C HIS A 201 -20.67 -8.74 -9.86
N LEU A 202 -19.71 -8.73 -8.92
CA LEU A 202 -19.42 -9.87 -8.06
C LEU A 202 -19.57 -9.51 -6.57
N PRO A 203 -19.94 -10.47 -5.71
CA PRO A 203 -19.80 -10.32 -4.27
C PRO A 203 -18.34 -10.01 -3.91
N SER A 204 -18.11 -8.77 -3.49
CA SER A 204 -16.77 -8.21 -3.26
C SER A 204 -16.37 -8.11 -1.78
N ALA A 205 -15.10 -8.37 -1.50
CA ALA A 205 -14.47 -8.19 -0.20
C ALA A 205 -13.07 -7.55 -0.31
N ALA A 206 -12.60 -6.98 0.79
CA ALA A 206 -11.22 -6.51 0.92
C ALA A 206 -10.29 -7.67 1.29
N GLY A 207 -9.14 -7.77 0.61
CA GLY A 207 -8.06 -8.65 1.05
C GLY A 207 -7.39 -8.14 2.33
N LEU A 208 -6.45 -8.92 2.85
CA LEU A 208 -5.79 -8.67 4.12
C LEU A 208 -4.85 -7.47 4.10
N LEU A 209 -4.17 -7.24 2.97
CA LEU A 209 -3.34 -6.05 2.77
C LEU A 209 -4.23 -4.80 2.73
N LEU A 210 -5.27 -4.82 1.89
CA LEU A 210 -6.20 -3.68 1.78
C LEU A 210 -6.85 -3.35 3.14
N GLU A 211 -7.31 -4.38 3.85
CA GLU A 211 -7.87 -4.22 5.20
C GLU A 211 -6.88 -3.55 6.15
N ARG A 212 -5.64 -4.06 6.21
CA ARG A 212 -4.59 -3.54 7.10
C ARG A 212 -4.27 -2.09 6.81
N GLU A 213 -4.10 -1.72 5.53
CA GLU A 213 -3.78 -0.34 5.14
C GLU A 213 -4.92 0.62 5.55
N VAL A 214 -6.17 0.26 5.24
CA VAL A 214 -7.34 1.10 5.59
C VAL A 214 -7.49 1.23 7.11
N VAL A 215 -7.39 0.12 7.86
CA VAL A 215 -7.50 0.15 9.32
C VAL A 215 -6.37 0.98 9.94
N THR A 216 -5.15 0.87 9.43
CA THR A 216 -3.99 1.62 9.94
C THR A 216 -4.16 3.11 9.69
N LEU A 217 -4.51 3.52 8.47
CA LEU A 217 -4.75 4.93 8.14
C LEU A 217 -5.91 5.52 8.93
N ARG A 218 -7.01 4.78 9.10
CA ARG A 218 -8.13 5.24 9.92
C ARG A 218 -7.73 5.42 11.38
N LYS A 219 -6.93 4.52 11.96
CA LYS A 219 -6.41 4.70 13.33
C LYS A 219 -5.59 5.98 13.46
N ILE A 220 -4.67 6.24 12.53
CA ILE A 220 -3.83 7.45 12.54
C ILE A 220 -4.67 8.73 12.43
N VAL A 221 -5.77 8.68 11.68
CA VAL A 221 -6.57 9.89 11.35
C VAL A 221 -7.72 10.13 12.33
N GLU A 222 -8.40 9.07 12.81
CA GLU A 222 -9.60 9.18 13.65
C GLU A 222 -9.28 9.11 15.16
N GLU A 223 -8.34 8.25 15.56
CA GLU A 223 -7.99 8.02 16.97
C GLU A 223 -6.46 7.86 17.14
N PRO A 224 -5.65 8.88 16.79
CA PRO A 224 -4.20 8.75 16.90
C PRO A 224 -3.75 8.61 18.35
N GLU A 225 -2.78 7.72 18.57
CA GLU A 225 -1.99 7.74 19.78
C GLU A 225 -1.15 9.03 19.81
N ARG A 226 -1.21 9.74 20.94
CA ARG A 226 -0.53 11.03 21.11
C ARG A 226 0.76 10.89 21.93
N PRO A 227 1.83 11.63 21.59
CA PRO A 227 1.88 12.65 20.53
C PRO A 227 1.96 12.05 19.11
N LEU A 228 1.09 12.52 18.20
CA LEU A 228 1.16 12.20 16.77
C LEU A 228 2.12 13.18 16.09
N VAL A 229 3.27 12.67 15.67
CA VAL A 229 4.26 13.44 14.91
C VAL A 229 4.22 13.00 13.45
N VAL A 230 3.97 13.95 12.55
CA VAL A 230 3.95 13.70 11.10
C VAL A 230 5.25 14.21 10.49
N ILE A 231 5.96 13.36 9.76
CA ILE A 231 7.19 13.73 9.07
C ILE A 231 6.90 13.81 7.57
N LEU A 232 7.03 15.01 7.01
CA LEU A 232 6.81 15.28 5.59
C LEU A 232 8.13 15.61 4.91
N GLY A 233 8.31 15.06 3.72
CA GLY A 233 9.47 15.34 2.87
C GLY A 233 9.12 15.23 1.40
N GLY A 234 10.11 15.50 0.56
CA GLY A 234 9.95 15.57 -0.89
C GLY A 234 10.61 16.83 -1.45
N ALA A 235 10.37 17.09 -2.73
CA ALA A 235 10.95 18.24 -3.43
C ALA A 235 9.99 19.43 -3.56
N LYS A 236 8.69 19.17 -3.64
CA LYS A 236 7.66 20.18 -3.90
C LYS A 236 6.68 20.26 -2.73
N VAL A 237 6.34 21.49 -2.34
CA VAL A 237 5.30 21.78 -1.35
C VAL A 237 3.93 21.55 -1.97
N SER A 238 3.74 21.95 -3.22
CA SER A 238 2.47 21.83 -3.97
C SER A 238 1.90 20.40 -3.93
N ASP A 239 2.76 19.39 -4.11
CA ASP A 239 2.40 17.97 -4.07
C ASP A 239 1.93 17.48 -2.67
N LYS A 240 2.18 18.25 -1.62
CA LYS A 240 1.95 17.88 -0.21
C LYS A 240 0.96 18.76 0.53
N VAL A 241 0.46 19.84 -0.07
CA VAL A 241 -0.46 20.81 0.58
C VAL A 241 -1.67 20.10 1.19
N ALA A 242 -2.40 19.31 0.39
CA ALA A 242 -3.59 18.61 0.88
C ALA A 242 -3.30 17.66 2.06
N LEU A 243 -2.08 17.11 2.11
CA LEU A 243 -1.65 16.25 3.21
C LEU A 243 -1.30 17.09 4.45
N ILE A 244 -0.61 18.21 4.27
CA ILE A 244 -0.31 19.18 5.34
C ILE A 244 -1.61 19.65 5.96
N ASP A 245 -2.54 20.19 5.15
CA ASP A 245 -3.84 20.69 5.59
C ASP A 245 -4.60 19.64 6.39
N ARG A 246 -4.59 18.39 5.90
CA ARG A 246 -5.28 17.29 6.60
C ARG A 246 -4.69 17.01 7.99
N PHE A 247 -3.38 17.11 8.13
CA PHE A 247 -2.68 16.77 9.37
C PHE A 247 -2.47 17.96 10.31
N LEU A 248 -2.65 19.20 9.86
CA LEU A 248 -2.66 20.39 10.72
C LEU A 248 -3.70 20.27 11.85
N ASP A 249 -4.86 19.69 11.56
CA ASP A 249 -5.93 19.52 12.55
C ASP A 249 -5.69 18.35 13.53
N VAL A 250 -4.83 17.38 13.16
CA VAL A 250 -4.76 16.08 13.84
C VAL A 250 -3.42 15.86 14.53
N ALA A 251 -2.31 16.29 13.94
CA ALA A 251 -0.96 16.10 14.44
C ALA A 251 -0.64 17.03 15.61
N ASP A 252 0.17 16.54 16.57
CA ASP A 252 0.75 17.35 17.64
C ASP A 252 2.00 18.10 17.16
N ALA A 253 2.70 17.56 16.16
CA ALA A 253 3.81 18.22 15.49
C ALA A 253 3.92 17.76 14.02
N ILE A 254 4.28 18.69 13.14
CA ILE A 254 4.65 18.39 11.75
C ILE A 254 6.11 18.77 11.55
N LEU A 255 6.93 17.81 11.16
CA LEU A 255 8.34 17.99 10.84
C LEU A 255 8.49 17.99 9.32
N ILE A 256 9.00 19.09 8.77
CA ILE A 256 9.19 19.25 7.32
C ILE A 256 10.68 19.14 6.99
N GLY A 257 11.02 18.16 6.14
CA GLY A 257 12.36 17.91 5.64
C GLY A 257 12.40 17.81 4.11
N GLY A 258 13.51 17.29 3.56
CA GLY A 258 13.74 17.24 2.12
C GLY A 258 13.93 18.62 1.49
N ALA A 259 13.89 18.72 0.16
CA ALA A 259 14.06 20.01 -0.52
C ALA A 259 12.85 20.95 -0.31
N MET A 260 11.66 20.41 -0.05
CA MET A 260 10.48 21.25 0.21
C MET A 260 10.61 22.16 1.44
N CYS A 261 11.48 21.83 2.41
CA CYS A 261 11.69 22.68 3.58
C CYS A 261 12.29 24.05 3.21
N PHE A 262 13.00 24.16 2.08
CA PHE A 262 13.58 25.42 1.63
C PHE A 262 12.51 26.43 1.18
N SER A 263 11.38 25.98 0.63
CA SER A 263 10.24 26.88 0.37
C SER A 263 9.65 27.44 1.67
N PHE A 264 9.57 26.64 2.75
CA PHE A 264 9.18 27.13 4.08
C PHE A 264 10.20 28.10 4.68
N PHE A 265 11.50 27.83 4.52
CA PHE A 265 12.54 28.77 4.97
C PHE A 265 12.48 30.09 4.19
N ARG A 266 12.25 30.06 2.88
CA ARG A 266 12.02 31.28 2.07
C ARG A 266 10.75 32.02 2.50
N ALA A 267 9.66 31.31 2.82
CA ALA A 267 8.43 31.92 3.34
C ALA A 267 8.65 32.62 4.70
N GLN A 268 9.64 32.18 5.48
CA GLN A 268 10.12 32.80 6.73
C GLN A 268 11.25 33.82 6.52
N ASP A 269 11.48 34.27 5.28
CA ASP A 269 12.51 35.22 4.88
C ASP A 269 13.96 34.78 5.24
N LYS A 270 14.20 33.46 5.35
CA LYS A 270 15.53 32.89 5.60
C LYS A 270 16.28 32.63 4.28
N PRO A 271 17.60 32.88 4.25
CA PRO A 271 18.42 32.59 3.07
C PRO A 271 18.56 31.08 2.87
N THR A 272 18.40 30.60 1.63
CA THR A 272 18.55 29.17 1.28
C THR A 272 19.67 28.87 0.29
N GLY A 273 20.41 29.89 -0.18
CA GLY A 273 21.44 29.73 -1.21
C GLY A 273 20.89 29.12 -2.50
N ASP A 274 21.63 28.18 -3.08
CA ASP A 274 21.29 27.46 -4.31
C ASP A 274 20.37 26.24 -4.10
N SER A 275 19.82 26.09 -2.89
CA SER A 275 18.91 24.98 -2.59
C SER A 275 17.65 25.06 -3.45
N LEU A 276 17.10 23.91 -3.83
CA LEU A 276 15.89 23.82 -4.63
C LEU A 276 14.70 24.43 -3.89
N VAL A 277 14.13 25.50 -4.46
CA VAL A 277 12.94 26.20 -3.95
C VAL A 277 11.85 26.13 -5.01
N GLU A 278 10.66 25.71 -4.61
CA GLU A 278 9.46 25.83 -5.42
C GLU A 278 8.83 27.19 -5.13
N GLU A 279 8.90 28.12 -6.08
CA GLU A 279 8.37 29.49 -5.95
C GLU A 279 6.86 29.49 -5.65
N GLU A 280 6.08 28.68 -6.37
CA GLU A 280 4.63 28.52 -6.11
C GLU A 280 4.35 27.98 -4.70
N GLY A 281 5.29 27.19 -4.15
CA GLY A 281 5.20 26.61 -2.83
C GLY A 281 5.49 27.60 -1.69
N ILE A 282 6.06 28.78 -1.97
CA ILE A 282 6.39 29.79 -0.94
C ILE A 282 5.11 30.41 -0.35
N GLU A 283 4.18 30.81 -1.21
CA GLU A 283 2.92 31.41 -0.75
C GLU A 283 2.10 30.42 0.07
N LEU A 284 2.04 29.17 -0.38
CA LEU A 284 1.40 28.07 0.34
C LEU A 284 2.06 27.81 1.71
N ALA A 285 3.39 27.80 1.74
CA ALA A 285 4.16 27.64 2.97
C ALA A 285 4.01 28.82 3.95
N ARG A 286 3.64 30.01 3.46
CA ARG A 286 3.36 31.18 4.31
C ARG A 286 1.99 31.10 4.97
N SER A 287 1.03 30.41 4.33
CA SER A 287 -0.34 30.23 4.85
C SER A 287 -0.53 29.02 5.76
N ALA A 288 0.37 28.03 5.68
CA ALA A 288 0.36 26.81 6.49
C ALA A 288 1.00 27.03 7.87
#